data_AF-A0A8H3BE46-F1
#
_entry.id   AF-A0A8H3BE46-F1
#
_cell.length_a   1.000
_cell.length_b   1.000
_cell.length_c   1.000
_cell.angle_alpha   90.00
_cell.angle_beta   90.00
_cell.angle_gamma   90.00
#
_symmetry.space_group_name_H-M   'P 1'
#
loop_
_entity.id
_entity.type
_entity.pdbx_description
1 polymer ?
#
loop_
_entity_poly.entity_id
_entity_poly.type
_entity_poly.pdbx_seq_one_letter_code
_entity_poly.pdbx_strand_id
1 'polypeptide(L)'
;MGAALTVQVIYQSIEQQTQEIKDKLAKRGERIRQATVDEEELLRHYRRIESLFRQLQTDATVSVWSITNEHLTNTRLEGLEPVKQATYDSNLSTEIDRWTCTEGTRMNGMAGTGKTTIAYTFCEQLEERKLLAASFFCARSSADCRNVSRIVPTIAYQLARYSIPFKSVLCQTLDQDPDIGTKNLKKQFEQLLEVPL
;
A
#
# COMPACT_ATOMS: atom_id res chain seq x y z
N MET A 1 -11.85 10.26 -22.13
CA MET A 1 -13.22 10.70 -21.73
C MET A 1 -13.64 10.26 -20.32
N GLY A 2 -13.05 9.22 -19.71
CA GLY A 2 -13.48 8.73 -18.38
C GLY A 2 -13.16 9.62 -17.17
N ALA A 3 -11.95 10.19 -17.09
CA ALA A 3 -11.51 10.96 -15.91
C ALA A 3 -12.33 12.24 -15.65
N ALA A 4 -12.76 12.94 -16.70
CA ALA A 4 -13.55 14.16 -16.57
C ALA A 4 -14.94 13.91 -15.95
N LEU A 5 -15.58 12.79 -16.28
CA LEU A 5 -16.86 12.39 -15.73
C LEU A 5 -16.73 12.04 -14.24
N THR A 6 -15.65 11.36 -13.83
CA THR A 6 -15.44 10.98 -12.42
C THR A 6 -15.19 12.19 -11.52
N VAL A 7 -14.37 13.16 -11.97
CA VAL A 7 -14.13 14.41 -11.22
C VAL A 7 -15.43 15.20 -11.01
N GLN A 8 -16.27 15.26 -12.05
CA GLN A 8 -17.54 15.97 -11.98
C GLN A 8 -18.54 15.31 -11.02
N VAL A 9 -18.59 13.97 -10.99
CA VAL A 9 -19.40 13.21 -10.03
C VAL A 9 -18.91 13.40 -8.59
N ILE A 10 -17.58 13.43 -8.37
CA ILE A 10 -17.01 13.68 -7.04
C ILE A 10 -17.33 15.10 -6.58
N TYR A 11 -17.18 16.11 -7.45
CA TYR A 11 -17.53 17.49 -7.15
C TYR A 11 -19.00 17.63 -6.71
N GLN A 12 -19.94 17.08 -7.51
CA GLN A 12 -21.37 17.10 -7.20
C GLN A 12 -21.68 16.41 -5.87
N SER A 13 -20.99 15.31 -5.57
CA SER A 13 -21.16 14.58 -4.31
C SER A 13 -20.66 15.41 -3.10
N ILE A 14 -19.54 16.11 -3.22
CA ILE A 14 -19.02 17.00 -2.17
C ILE A 14 -19.98 18.19 -1.95
N GLU A 15 -20.49 18.77 -3.03
CA GLU A 15 -21.44 19.89 -2.99
C GLU A 15 -22.73 19.49 -2.27
N GLN A 16 -23.28 18.30 -2.60
CA GLN A 16 -24.45 17.74 -1.92
C GLN A 16 -24.22 17.54 -0.42
N GLN A 17 -23.10 16.91 -0.03
CA GLN A 17 -22.79 16.68 1.38
C GLN A 17 -22.60 18.00 2.16
N THR A 18 -22.02 19.01 1.51
CA THR A 18 -21.85 20.34 2.11
C THR A 18 -23.19 21.02 2.35
N GLN A 19 -24.15 20.86 1.44
CA GLN A 19 -25.49 21.42 1.59
C GLN A 19 -26.28 20.71 2.71
N GLU A 20 -26.18 19.38 2.80
CA GLU A 20 -26.81 18.59 3.88
C GLU A 20 -26.28 18.99 5.27
N ILE A 21 -24.97 19.27 5.39
CA ILE A 21 -24.37 19.78 6.63
C ILE A 21 -24.93 21.16 6.99
N LYS A 22 -25.02 22.08 6.02
CA LYS A 22 -25.55 23.43 6.24
C LYS A 22 -27.00 23.42 6.73
N ASP A 23 -27.85 22.61 6.09
CA ASP A 23 -29.27 22.51 6.43
C ASP A 23 -29.49 21.92 7.83
N LYS A 24 -28.61 21.01 8.27
CA LYS A 24 -28.66 20.43 9.62
C LYS A 24 -28.13 21.37 10.69
N LEU A 25 -27.04 22.07 10.43
CA LEU A 25 -26.52 23.09 11.35
C LEU A 25 -27.51 24.23 11.55
N ALA A 26 -28.26 24.62 10.51
CA ALA A 26 -29.35 25.59 10.63
C ALA A 26 -30.49 25.10 11.54
N LYS A 27 -30.87 23.81 11.44
CA LYS A 27 -31.92 23.18 12.28
C LYS A 27 -31.47 22.94 13.72
N ARG A 28 -30.17 22.71 13.97
CA ARG A 28 -29.59 22.51 15.32
C ARG A 28 -29.66 23.76 16.19
N GLY A 29 -29.64 24.96 15.59
CA GLY A 29 -29.86 26.23 16.28
C GLY A 29 -31.23 26.34 16.97
N GLU A 30 -32.21 25.53 16.56
CA GLU A 30 -33.60 25.61 17.05
C GLU A 30 -33.99 24.50 18.06
N ARG A 31 -33.22 23.41 18.22
CA ARG A 31 -33.61 22.27 19.08
C ARG A 31 -32.46 21.68 19.90
N ILE A 32 -32.48 21.92 21.21
CA ILE A 32 -31.38 21.58 22.15
C ILE A 32 -31.41 20.11 22.66
N ARG A 33 -32.40 19.27 22.30
CA ARG A 33 -32.57 17.92 22.92
C ARG A 33 -32.06 16.70 22.13
N GLN A 34 -31.49 16.86 20.92
CA GLN A 34 -31.10 15.74 20.04
C GLN A 34 -29.60 15.65 19.70
N ALA A 35 -28.73 16.32 20.46
CA ALA A 35 -27.33 16.59 20.08
C ALA A 35 -26.46 15.36 19.77
N THR A 36 -26.69 14.20 20.38
CA THR A 36 -25.82 13.02 20.25
C THR A 36 -26.04 12.22 18.96
N VAL A 37 -27.30 12.07 18.51
CA VAL A 37 -27.63 11.40 17.24
C VAL A 37 -27.23 12.26 16.05
N ASP A 38 -27.34 13.58 16.20
CA ASP A 38 -26.99 14.56 15.17
C ASP A 38 -25.47 14.63 14.96
N GLU A 39 -24.66 14.48 16.01
CA GLU A 39 -23.19 14.46 15.92
C GLU A 39 -22.63 13.25 15.18
N GLU A 40 -23.17 12.05 15.38
CA GLU A 40 -22.76 10.84 14.64
C GLU A 40 -23.07 10.96 13.14
N GLU A 41 -24.21 11.56 12.81
CA GLU A 41 -24.61 11.77 11.43
C GLU A 41 -23.76 12.85 10.75
N LEU A 42 -23.38 13.89 11.49
CA LEU A 42 -22.50 14.96 11.02
C LEU A 42 -21.06 14.45 10.81
N LEU A 43 -20.57 13.59 11.72
CA LEU A 43 -19.32 12.86 11.54
C LEU A 43 -19.36 11.93 10.31
N ARG A 44 -20.52 11.34 10.00
CA ARG A 44 -20.69 10.51 8.79
C ARG A 44 -20.51 11.33 7.52
N HIS A 45 -21.10 12.53 7.45
CA HIS A 45 -20.94 13.44 6.32
C HIS A 45 -19.47 13.88 6.15
N TYR A 46 -18.78 14.24 7.24
CA TYR A 46 -17.36 14.58 7.16
C TYR A 46 -16.48 13.41 6.72
N ARG A 47 -16.70 12.20 7.23
CA ARG A 47 -15.98 10.99 6.77
C ARG A 47 -16.26 10.70 5.30
N ARG A 48 -17.47 10.97 4.82
CA ARG A 48 -17.83 10.81 3.41
C ARG A 48 -17.09 11.81 2.52
N ILE A 49 -17.02 13.07 2.96
CA ILE A 49 -16.25 14.12 2.29
C ILE A 49 -14.76 13.74 2.23
N GLU A 50 -14.18 13.28 3.35
CA GLU A 50 -12.79 12.82 3.40
C GLU A 50 -12.52 11.67 2.41
N SER A 51 -13.42 10.69 2.35
CA SER A 51 -13.33 9.58 1.38
C SER A 51 -13.39 10.06 -0.06
N LEU A 52 -14.25 11.05 -0.37
CA LEU A 52 -14.38 11.63 -1.70
C LEU A 52 -13.12 12.41 -2.10
N PHE A 53 -12.50 13.13 -1.17
CA PHE A 53 -11.22 13.81 -1.41
C PHE A 53 -10.09 12.83 -1.69
N ARG A 54 -9.99 11.72 -0.95
CA ARG A 54 -9.00 10.67 -1.23
C ARG A 54 -9.21 10.03 -2.60
N GLN A 55 -10.47 9.82 -2.99
CA GLN A 55 -10.82 9.30 -4.31
C GLN A 55 -10.41 10.28 -5.41
N LEU A 56 -10.68 11.58 -5.23
CA LEU A 56 -10.26 12.62 -6.17
C LEU A 56 -8.74 12.71 -6.31
N GLN A 57 -8.00 12.64 -5.20
CA GLN A 57 -6.53 12.63 -5.21
C GLN A 57 -6.00 11.41 -5.97
N THR A 58 -6.63 10.25 -5.80
CA THR A 58 -6.28 9.03 -6.54
C THR A 58 -6.57 9.20 -8.03
N ASP A 59 -7.74 9.70 -8.42
CA ASP A 59 -8.14 9.89 -9.82
C ASP A 59 -7.31 10.95 -10.55
N ALA A 60 -6.93 12.04 -9.87
CA ALA A 60 -6.03 13.05 -10.41
C ALA A 60 -4.62 12.49 -10.62
N THR A 61 -4.12 11.71 -9.66
CA THR A 61 -2.83 11.01 -9.77
C THR A 61 -2.88 9.99 -10.92
N VAL A 62 -3.94 9.19 -11.02
CA VAL A 62 -4.19 8.22 -12.11
C VAL A 62 -4.27 8.91 -13.48
N SER A 63 -4.83 10.11 -13.56
CA SER A 63 -4.90 10.88 -14.82
C SER A 63 -3.54 11.38 -15.27
N VAL A 64 -2.64 11.72 -14.35
CA VAL A 64 -1.23 12.03 -14.64
C VAL A 64 -0.49 10.76 -15.11
N TRP A 65 -0.74 9.62 -14.46
CA TRP A 65 -0.21 8.30 -14.85
C TRP A 65 -0.63 7.82 -16.23
N SER A 66 -1.88 8.11 -16.64
CA SER A 66 -2.37 7.78 -17.98
C SER A 66 -1.59 8.51 -19.09
N ILE A 67 -0.88 9.60 -18.74
CA ILE A 67 -0.09 10.41 -19.68
C ILE A 67 1.37 9.92 -19.74
N THR A 68 1.88 9.28 -18.68
CA THR A 68 3.26 8.77 -18.57
C THR A 68 3.34 7.24 -18.66
N ASN A 69 3.17 6.72 -19.88
CA ASN A 69 3.63 5.43 -20.42
C ASN A 69 3.83 4.25 -19.42
N GLU A 70 2.78 3.43 -19.23
CA GLU A 70 2.77 2.24 -18.37
C GLU A 70 3.96 1.29 -18.58
N HIS A 71 4.38 1.07 -19.83
CA HIS A 71 5.52 0.22 -20.16
C HIS A 71 6.83 0.68 -19.53
N LEU A 72 7.12 1.99 -19.58
CA LEU A 72 8.32 2.57 -19.00
C LEU A 72 8.34 2.35 -17.48
N THR A 73 7.17 2.44 -16.84
CA THR A 73 7.07 2.24 -15.40
C THR A 73 7.27 0.79 -14.98
N ASN A 74 6.77 -0.18 -15.77
CA ASN A 74 7.03 -1.59 -15.52
C ASN A 74 8.52 -1.91 -15.70
N THR A 75 9.17 -1.37 -16.73
CA THR A 75 10.63 -1.52 -16.92
C THR A 75 11.42 -0.96 -15.72
N ARG A 76 11.03 0.19 -15.19
CA ARG A 76 11.71 0.80 -14.03
C ARG A 76 11.52 -0.01 -12.75
N LEU A 77 10.30 -0.49 -12.52
CA LEU A 77 10.01 -1.34 -11.37
C LEU A 77 10.76 -2.67 -11.44
N GLU A 78 10.90 -3.26 -12.63
CA GLU A 78 11.74 -4.45 -12.83
C GLU A 78 13.24 -4.14 -12.66
N GLY A 79 13.67 -2.90 -12.94
CA GLY A 79 15.03 -2.41 -12.68
C GLY A 79 15.42 -2.34 -11.20
N LEU A 80 14.45 -2.42 -10.27
CA LEU A 80 14.73 -2.65 -8.85
C LEU A 80 15.27 -4.07 -8.57
N GLU A 81 15.21 -4.96 -9.56
CA GLU A 81 15.59 -6.36 -9.48
C GLU A 81 14.96 -7.05 -8.24
N PRO A 82 13.62 -7.06 -8.14
CA PRO A 82 12.91 -7.66 -7.02
C PRO A 82 13.12 -9.17 -7.00
N VAL A 83 13.24 -9.74 -5.80
CA VAL A 83 13.41 -11.19 -5.62
C VAL A 83 12.03 -11.84 -5.61
N LYS A 84 11.53 -12.18 -6.80
CA LYS A 84 10.18 -12.76 -6.99
C LYS A 84 9.98 -14.07 -6.22
N GLN A 85 11.05 -14.83 -5.95
CA GLN A 85 10.98 -16.05 -5.13
C GLN A 85 10.88 -15.79 -3.63
N ALA A 86 11.12 -14.55 -3.18
CA ALA A 86 10.95 -14.16 -1.78
C ALA A 86 9.51 -13.74 -1.46
N THR A 87 8.66 -13.53 -2.46
CA THR A 87 7.26 -13.17 -2.20
C THR A 87 6.48 -14.41 -1.76
N TYR A 88 5.48 -14.20 -0.91
CA TYR A 88 4.49 -15.23 -0.62
C TYR A 88 3.88 -15.74 -1.93
N ASP A 89 3.86 -17.06 -2.10
CA ASP A 89 3.18 -17.75 -3.19
C ASP A 89 2.37 -18.90 -2.58
N SER A 90 1.06 -18.82 -2.70
CA SER A 90 0.11 -19.81 -2.19
C SER A 90 0.32 -21.21 -2.80
N ASN A 91 0.96 -21.31 -3.97
CA ASN A 91 1.27 -22.59 -4.63
C ASN A 91 2.54 -23.28 -4.09
N LEU A 92 3.41 -22.57 -3.37
CA LEU A 92 4.70 -23.06 -2.84
C LEU A 92 4.66 -23.43 -1.34
N SER A 93 3.47 -23.38 -0.73
CA SER A 93 3.22 -23.61 0.71
C SER A 93 3.81 -24.93 1.27
N THR A 94 4.01 -25.94 0.43
CA THR A 94 4.46 -27.28 0.85
C THR A 94 5.98 -27.51 0.84
N GLU A 95 6.78 -26.63 0.21
CA GLU A 95 8.21 -26.90 -0.08
C GLU A 95 9.17 -25.86 0.52
N ILE A 96 8.91 -25.40 1.75
CA ILE A 96 9.84 -24.50 2.43
C ILE A 96 10.88 -25.33 3.15
N ASP A 97 12.06 -25.43 2.57
CA ASP A 97 13.24 -26.10 3.13
C ASP A 97 13.69 -25.38 4.42
N ARG A 98 13.17 -25.84 5.56
CA ARG A 98 13.37 -25.22 6.88
C ARG A 98 14.78 -25.47 7.40
N TRP A 99 15.51 -24.42 7.80
CA TRP A 99 16.56 -24.58 8.80
C TRP A 99 16.72 -23.35 9.72
N THR A 100 17.53 -23.53 10.75
CA THR A 100 17.62 -22.82 12.03
C THR A 100 18.04 -21.38 11.87
N CYS A 101 17.33 -20.50 12.56
CA CYS A 101 17.56 -19.07 12.58
C CYS A 101 18.98 -18.72 13.07
N THR A 102 19.58 -17.69 12.47
CA THR A 102 20.82 -17.05 12.90
C THR A 102 20.74 -16.64 14.38
N GLU A 103 21.80 -16.87 15.16
CA GLU A 103 21.82 -16.38 16.55
C GLU A 103 21.67 -14.86 16.59
N GLY A 104 20.79 -14.37 17.47
CA GLY A 104 20.49 -12.94 17.64
C GLY A 104 19.20 -12.44 16.99
N THR A 105 18.53 -13.21 16.12
CA THR A 105 17.25 -12.81 15.48
C THR A 105 16.02 -13.52 16.07
N ARG A 106 16.16 -14.07 17.29
CA ARG A 106 15.07 -14.77 17.97
C ARG A 106 13.91 -13.82 18.30
N MET A 107 12.74 -14.04 17.70
CA MET A 107 11.52 -14.07 18.51
C MET A 107 11.66 -15.31 19.42
N ASN A 108 11.55 -15.15 20.74
CA ASN A 108 11.77 -16.19 21.76
C ASN A 108 10.98 -17.49 21.53
N GLY A 109 11.44 -18.36 20.63
CA GLY A 109 10.77 -19.63 20.36
C GLY A 109 11.72 -20.67 19.79
N MET A 110 11.58 -21.90 20.28
CA MET A 110 12.35 -23.09 19.91
C MET A 110 12.28 -23.39 18.40
N ALA A 111 13.34 -23.93 17.81
CA ALA A 111 13.28 -24.38 16.41
C ALA A 111 12.20 -25.47 16.27
N GLY A 112 11.46 -25.48 15.15
CA GLY A 112 10.38 -26.45 14.92
C GLY A 112 8.99 -26.06 15.46
N THR A 113 8.81 -24.92 16.13
CA THR A 113 7.50 -24.49 16.66
C THR A 113 6.55 -23.88 15.61
N GLY A 114 6.75 -24.15 14.32
CA GLY A 114 5.85 -23.65 13.27
C GLY A 114 5.85 -22.13 13.03
N LYS A 115 6.87 -21.37 13.46
CA LYS A 115 6.95 -19.90 13.22
C LYS A 115 6.76 -19.51 11.76
N THR A 116 7.45 -20.21 10.85
CA THR A 116 7.28 -20.02 9.40
C THR A 116 5.87 -20.39 8.96
N THR A 117 5.29 -21.45 9.53
CA THR A 117 3.89 -21.83 9.24
C THR A 117 2.93 -20.73 9.65
N ILE A 118 3.09 -20.15 10.84
CA ILE A 118 2.26 -19.03 11.32
C ILE A 118 2.40 -17.83 10.38
N ALA A 119 3.62 -17.47 9.97
CA ALA A 119 3.85 -16.37 9.02
C ALA A 119 3.20 -16.63 7.65
N TYR A 120 3.29 -17.87 7.13
CA TYR A 120 2.65 -18.27 5.88
C TYR A 120 1.12 -18.24 5.99
N THR A 121 0.54 -18.85 7.02
CA THR A 121 -0.92 -18.84 7.25
C THR A 121 -1.43 -17.42 7.47
N PHE A 122 -0.65 -16.55 8.11
CA PHE A 122 -1.01 -15.14 8.24
C PHE A 122 -0.99 -14.42 6.88
N CYS A 123 0.02 -14.66 6.04
CA CYS A 123 0.06 -14.11 4.69
C CYS A 123 -1.10 -14.64 3.82
N GLU A 124 -1.43 -15.92 3.92
CA GLU A 124 -2.58 -16.56 3.26
C GLU A 124 -3.88 -15.84 3.63
N GLN A 125 -4.14 -15.67 4.93
CA GLN A 125 -5.34 -14.96 5.41
C GLN A 125 -5.40 -13.50 4.95
N LEU A 126 -4.25 -12.82 4.89
CA LEU A 126 -4.18 -11.45 4.37
C LEU A 126 -4.40 -11.41 2.85
N GLU A 127 -3.88 -12.38 2.09
CA GLU A 127 -4.08 -12.46 0.64
C GLU A 127 -5.55 -12.73 0.31
N GLU A 128 -6.19 -13.69 0.98
CA GLU A 128 -7.62 -13.99 0.83
C GLU A 128 -8.50 -12.75 1.07
N ARG A 129 -8.09 -11.90 2.03
CA ARG A 129 -8.77 -10.65 2.36
C ARG A 129 -8.36 -9.48 1.48
N LYS A 130 -7.44 -9.66 0.53
CA LYS A 130 -6.82 -8.62 -0.30
C LYS A 130 -6.14 -7.52 0.53
N LEU A 131 -5.56 -7.88 1.66
CA LEU A 131 -4.85 -7.00 2.60
C LEU A 131 -3.34 -7.23 2.60
N LEU A 132 -2.83 -8.25 1.89
CA LEU A 132 -1.39 -8.49 1.76
C LEU A 132 -0.80 -7.55 0.71
N ALA A 133 -0.22 -6.44 1.15
CA ALA A 133 0.38 -5.46 0.24
C ALA A 133 1.80 -5.84 -0.21
N ALA A 134 2.57 -6.54 0.65
CA ALA A 134 3.90 -7.04 0.35
C ALA A 134 4.33 -8.13 1.34
N SER A 135 5.25 -8.99 0.92
CA SER A 135 5.87 -10.03 1.77
C SER A 135 7.30 -10.30 1.32
N PHE A 136 8.14 -10.77 2.24
CA PHE A 136 9.50 -11.21 1.92
C PHE A 136 9.90 -12.38 2.83
N PHE A 137 10.22 -13.52 2.22
CA PHE A 137 10.65 -14.74 2.88
C PHE A 137 12.07 -15.09 2.44
N CYS A 138 12.97 -15.25 3.41
CA CYS A 138 14.31 -15.74 3.16
C CYS A 138 14.27 -17.25 2.90
N ALA A 139 14.57 -17.67 1.66
CA ALA A 139 14.68 -19.08 1.27
C ALA A 139 16.14 -19.55 1.24
N ARG A 140 16.40 -20.81 1.60
CA ARG A 140 17.76 -21.39 1.58
C ARG A 140 18.22 -21.76 0.17
N SER A 141 17.31 -22.08 -0.74
CA SER A 141 17.61 -22.51 -2.10
C SER A 141 18.02 -21.38 -3.05
N SER A 142 17.75 -20.12 -2.70
CA SER A 142 18.05 -18.96 -3.55
C SER A 142 19.03 -18.00 -2.88
N ALA A 143 20.15 -17.74 -3.56
CA ALA A 143 21.17 -16.80 -3.07
C ALA A 143 20.61 -15.38 -2.95
N ASP A 144 19.69 -15.01 -3.84
CA ASP A 144 19.07 -13.68 -3.85
C ASP A 144 18.18 -13.43 -2.63
N CYS A 145 17.50 -14.46 -2.10
CA CYS A 145 16.69 -14.34 -0.89
C CYS A 145 17.53 -14.16 0.40
N ARG A 146 18.86 -14.30 0.31
CA ARG A 146 19.79 -14.06 1.43
C ARG A 146 20.36 -12.64 1.43
N ASN A 147 20.16 -11.90 0.34
CA ASN A 147 20.72 -10.57 0.22
C ASN A 147 19.79 -9.52 0.86
N VAL A 148 20.19 -9.00 2.01
CA VAL A 148 19.45 -7.98 2.75
C VAL A 148 19.21 -6.71 1.91
N SER A 149 20.13 -6.38 0.99
CA SER A 149 19.98 -5.22 0.10
C SER A 149 18.83 -5.38 -0.91
N ARG A 150 18.25 -6.58 -1.03
CA ARG A 150 17.11 -6.87 -1.91
C ARG A 150 15.76 -6.78 -1.22
N ILE A 151 15.72 -6.71 0.12
CA ILE A 151 14.46 -6.69 0.87
C ILE A 151 13.66 -5.43 0.52
N VAL A 152 14.25 -4.26 0.71
CA VAL A 152 13.57 -2.98 0.49
C VAL A 152 13.12 -2.82 -0.98
N PRO A 153 13.97 -3.05 -1.99
CA PRO A 153 13.54 -3.04 -3.40
C PRO A 153 12.37 -4.00 -3.70
N THR A 154 12.39 -5.21 -3.12
CA THR A 154 11.33 -6.21 -3.35
C THR A 154 10.01 -5.81 -2.68
N ILE A 155 10.05 -5.18 -1.50
CA ILE A 155 8.86 -4.66 -0.83
C ILE A 155 8.30 -3.45 -1.59
N ALA A 156 9.14 -2.50 -1.99
CA ALA A 156 8.73 -1.33 -2.76
C ALA A 156 8.07 -1.75 -4.09
N TYR A 157 8.65 -2.72 -4.78
CA TYR A 157 8.06 -3.31 -5.99
C TYR A 157 6.64 -3.88 -5.75
N GLN A 158 6.44 -4.65 -4.68
CA GLN A 158 5.13 -5.22 -4.34
C GLN A 158 4.11 -4.14 -3.99
N LEU A 159 4.49 -3.17 -3.16
CA LEU A 159 3.62 -2.03 -2.79
C LEU A 159 3.21 -1.21 -4.02
N ALA A 160 4.12 -1.01 -4.98
CA ALA A 160 3.83 -0.34 -6.24
C ALA A 160 2.85 -1.09 -7.14
N ARG A 161 2.76 -2.42 -7.02
CA ARG A 161 1.73 -3.21 -7.72
C ARG A 161 0.39 -3.21 -6.99
N TYR A 162 0.41 -3.01 -5.67
CA TYR A 162 -0.78 -2.98 -4.84
C TYR A 162 -1.44 -1.58 -4.80
N SER A 163 -0.65 -0.51 -4.76
CA SER A 163 -1.12 0.88 -4.56
C SER A 163 -0.64 1.79 -5.68
N ILE A 164 -1.59 2.28 -6.50
CA ILE A 164 -1.32 3.23 -7.59
C ILE A 164 -0.74 4.56 -7.09
N PRO A 165 -1.23 5.16 -5.98
CA PRO A 165 -0.62 6.37 -5.42
C PRO A 165 0.85 6.16 -5.03
N PHE A 166 1.14 5.08 -4.32
CA PHE A 166 2.51 4.73 -3.92
C PHE A 166 3.41 4.52 -5.15
N LYS A 167 2.91 3.78 -6.15
CA LYS A 167 3.61 3.57 -7.42
C LYS A 167 4.03 4.92 -8.03
N SER A 168 3.21 5.98 -7.87
CA SER A 168 3.37 7.27 -8.57
C SER A 168 4.60 7.97 -8.09
N VAL A 169 4.64 8.12 -6.77
CA VAL A 169 5.74 8.78 -6.08
C VAL A 169 7.00 7.94 -6.25
N LEU A 170 6.90 6.61 -6.15
CA LEU A 170 8.05 5.73 -6.39
C LEU A 170 8.63 5.90 -7.80
N CYS A 171 7.81 5.97 -8.84
CA CYS A 171 8.30 6.17 -10.20
C CYS A 171 8.99 7.53 -10.38
N GLN A 172 8.53 8.58 -9.71
CA GLN A 172 9.22 9.88 -9.69
C GLN A 172 10.57 9.82 -8.97
N THR A 173 10.67 9.04 -7.89
CA THR A 173 11.96 8.78 -7.24
C THR A 173 12.92 8.07 -8.18
N LEU A 174 12.44 7.05 -8.91
CA LEU A 174 13.24 6.31 -9.89
C LEU A 174 13.61 7.14 -11.12
N ASP A 175 12.82 8.16 -11.46
CA ASP A 175 13.18 9.16 -12.47
C ASP A 175 14.41 9.97 -12.07
N GLN A 176 14.51 10.33 -10.80
CA GLN A 176 15.61 11.14 -10.28
C GLN A 176 16.87 10.30 -10.00
N ASP A 177 16.69 9.05 -9.58
CA ASP A 177 17.78 8.18 -9.14
C ASP A 177 17.50 6.71 -9.52
N PRO A 178 17.80 6.29 -10.76
CA PRO A 178 17.51 4.93 -11.26
C PRO A 178 18.22 3.83 -10.45
N ASP A 179 19.42 4.12 -9.94
CA ASP A 179 20.26 3.16 -9.22
C ASP A 179 19.98 3.11 -7.72
N ILE A 180 18.94 3.78 -7.23
CA ILE A 180 18.58 3.83 -5.80
C ILE A 180 18.45 2.43 -5.17
N GLY A 181 18.01 1.45 -5.94
CA GLY A 181 17.88 0.05 -5.53
C GLY A 181 19.21 -0.64 -5.21
N THR A 182 20.34 -0.07 -5.62
CA THR A 182 21.69 -0.61 -5.35
C THR A 182 22.41 0.11 -4.20
N LYS A 183 21.81 1.17 -3.65
CA LYS A 183 22.40 2.00 -2.59
C LYS A 183 22.30 1.31 -1.23
N ASN A 184 22.89 1.94 -0.21
CA ASN A 184 22.84 1.41 1.16
C ASN A 184 21.39 1.32 1.67
N LEU A 185 21.16 0.40 2.63
CA LEU A 185 19.84 0.07 3.15
C LEU A 185 19.07 1.28 3.70
N LYS A 186 19.75 2.20 4.38
CA LYS A 186 19.13 3.41 4.92
C LYS A 186 18.56 4.27 3.80
N LYS A 187 19.37 4.54 2.77
CA LYS A 187 18.95 5.35 1.63
C LYS A 187 17.87 4.66 0.80
N GLN A 188 17.94 3.34 0.64
CA GLN A 188 16.86 2.55 0.05
C GLN A 188 15.55 2.74 0.82
N PHE A 189 15.56 2.60 2.15
CA PHE A 189 14.36 2.72 2.98
C PHE A 189 13.74 4.11 2.86
N GLU A 190 14.55 5.16 3.03
CA GLU A 190 14.10 6.56 2.93
C GLU A 190 13.46 6.84 1.56
N GLN A 191 14.11 6.45 0.46
CA GLN A 191 13.69 6.85 -0.87
C GLN A 191 12.64 5.93 -1.50
N LEU A 192 12.69 4.63 -1.20
CA LEU A 192 11.81 3.62 -1.81
C LEU A 192 10.56 3.32 -0.98
N LEU A 193 10.56 3.62 0.32
CA LEU A 193 9.44 3.34 1.22
C LEU A 193 8.94 4.59 1.94
N GLU A 194 9.80 5.36 2.60
CA GLU A 194 9.36 6.50 3.42
C GLU A 194 8.81 7.65 2.57
N VAL A 195 9.50 8.05 1.49
CA VAL A 195 9.02 9.11 0.59
C VAL A 195 7.72 8.74 -0.13
N PRO A 196 7.53 7.50 -0.63
CA PRO A 196 6.30 7.15 -1.36
C PRO A 196 5.09 6.75 -0.51
N LEU A 197 5.22 6.57 0.82
CA LEU A 197 4.13 6.23 1.75
C LEU A 197 3.46 7.47 2.35
#